data_AF-H1FZR1-F1
#
_entry.id   AF-H1FZR1-F1
#
_cell.length_a   1.000
_cell.length_b   1.000
_cell.length_c   1.000
_cell.angle_alpha   90.00
_cell.angle_beta   90.00
_cell.angle_gamma   90.00
#
_symmetry.space_group_name_H-M   'P 1'
#
loop_
_entity.id
_entity.type
_entity.pdbx_description
1 polymer ?
#
loop_
_entity_poly.entity_id
_entity_poly.type
_entity_poly.pdbx_seq_one_letter_code
_entity_poly.pdbx_strand_id
1 'polypeptide(L)'
;MSETLQLSGELVQQLQEVLATHDPRCGDPLVAVQYMAAVTGYLLACQHVPDDRRREFLEQLQAFMGSVFEDVVAQQRQVPPEPAHAPQEAFGIWRPGDP
;
A
#
# COMPACT_ATOMS: atom_id res chain seq x y z
N MET A 1 21.25 0.83 6.01
CA MET A 1 20.92 0.04 4.81
C MET A 1 19.42 -0.21 4.83
N SER A 2 18.64 0.80 4.44
CA SER A 2 17.19 0.69 4.36
C SER A 2 16.87 0.59 2.87
N GLU A 3 16.97 -0.62 2.32
CA GLU A 3 16.36 -0.90 1.01
C GLU A 3 14.85 -0.78 1.22
N THR A 4 14.32 0.43 1.01
CA THR A 4 12.89 0.69 1.03
C THR A 4 12.23 -0.30 0.08
N LEU A 5 11.45 -1.22 0.64
CA LEU A 5 10.80 -2.28 -0.11
C LEU A 5 9.79 -1.62 -1.07
N GLN A 6 10.19 -1.45 -2.34
CA GLN A 6 9.32 -0.90 -3.37
C GLN A 6 8.42 -2.03 -3.88
N LEU A 7 7.28 -2.22 -3.21
CA LEU A 7 6.20 -3.02 -3.77
C LEU A 7 5.66 -2.29 -5.00
N SER A 8 5.74 -2.92 -6.17
CA SER A 8 5.01 -2.41 -7.33
C SER A 8 3.51 -2.62 -7.08
N GLY A 9 2.71 -1.58 -7.32
CA GLY A 9 1.26 -1.70 -7.20
C GLY A 9 0.69 -2.83 -8.08
N GLU A 10 1.32 -3.07 -9.23
CA GLU A 10 1.00 -4.17 -10.13
C GLU A 10 1.19 -5.56 -9.48
N LEU A 11 2.32 -5.79 -8.78
CA LEU A 11 2.56 -7.07 -8.10
C LEU A 11 1.52 -7.30 -7.00
N VAL A 12 1.22 -6.26 -6.22
CA VAL A 12 0.22 -6.32 -5.14
C VAL A 12 -1.18 -6.62 -5.69
N GLN A 13 -1.51 -6.05 -6.85
CA GLN A 13 -2.77 -6.33 -7.54
C GLN A 13 -2.83 -7.77 -8.07
N GLN A 14 -1.78 -8.23 -8.76
CA GLN A 14 -1.72 -9.60 -9.28
C GLN A 14 -1.83 -10.65 -8.17
N LEU A 15 -1.21 -10.42 -7.01
CA LEU A 15 -1.34 -11.30 -5.85
C LEU A 15 -2.78 -11.37 -5.34
N GLN A 16 -3.49 -10.23 -5.27
CA GLN A 16 -4.90 -10.21 -4.87
C GLN A 16 -5.79 -10.97 -5.86
N GLU A 17 -5.57 -10.81 -7.16
CA GLU A 17 -6.32 -11.51 -8.20
C GLU A 17 -6.13 -13.04 -8.15
N VAL A 18 -4.88 -13.49 -7.92
CA VAL A 18 -4.59 -14.91 -7.71
C VAL A 18 -5.33 -15.43 -6.49
N LEU A 19 -5.29 -14.71 -5.36
CA LEU A 19 -6.02 -15.10 -4.14
C LEU A 19 -7.53 -15.17 -4.37
N ALA A 20 -8.11 -14.21 -5.09
CA ALA A 20 -9.53 -14.18 -5.43
C ALA A 20 -9.95 -15.34 -6.35
N THR A 21 -9.03 -15.85 -7.16
CA THR A 21 -9.26 -17.04 -8.01
C THR A 21 -9.40 -18.32 -7.16
N HIS A 22 -8.73 -18.39 -6.02
CA HIS A 22 -8.77 -19.54 -5.12
C HIS A 22 -9.86 -19.45 -4.05
N ASP A 23 -10.13 -18.26 -3.51
CA ASP A 23 -11.23 -17.98 -2.59
C ASP A 23 -11.91 -16.65 -2.95
N PRO A 24 -13.19 -16.66 -3.36
CA PRO A 24 -13.94 -15.44 -3.66
C PRO A 24 -13.97 -14.40 -2.53
N ARG A 25 -13.80 -14.83 -1.26
CA ARG A 25 -13.72 -13.93 -0.11
C ARG A 25 -12.52 -13.01 -0.17
N CYS A 26 -11.45 -13.38 -0.89
CA CYS A 26 -10.29 -12.53 -1.13
C CYS A 26 -10.58 -11.36 -2.07
N GLY A 27 -11.81 -11.23 -2.59
CA GLY A 27 -12.26 -9.98 -3.20
C GLY A 27 -12.36 -8.81 -2.21
N ASP A 28 -12.46 -9.10 -0.90
CA ASP A 28 -12.25 -8.09 0.15
C ASP A 28 -10.73 -7.90 0.37
N PRO A 29 -10.20 -6.67 0.20
CA PRO A 29 -8.77 -6.39 0.38
C PRO A 29 -8.22 -6.79 1.75
N LEU A 30 -9.01 -6.66 2.83
CA LEU A 30 -8.58 -7.04 4.18
C LEU A 30 -8.51 -8.55 4.36
N VAL A 31 -9.37 -9.30 3.67
CA VAL A 31 -9.29 -10.77 3.63
C VAL A 31 -8.07 -11.20 2.82
N ALA A 32 -7.81 -10.57 1.67
CA ALA A 32 -6.61 -10.85 0.89
C ALA A 32 -5.31 -10.62 1.69
N VAL A 33 -5.24 -9.55 2.48
CA VAL A 33 -4.10 -9.29 3.38
C VAL A 33 -3.94 -10.38 4.45
N GLN A 34 -5.03 -10.87 5.04
CA GLN A 34 -4.98 -11.99 5.98
C GLN A 34 -4.44 -13.27 5.33
N TYR A 35 -4.88 -13.55 4.10
CA TYR A 35 -4.39 -14.69 3.32
C TYR A 35 -2.89 -14.56 3.01
N MET A 36 -2.41 -13.38 2.63
CA MET A 36 -0.98 -13.15 2.40
C MET A 36 -0.17 -13.40 3.68
N ALA A 37 -0.64 -12.93 4.83
CA ALA A 37 0.01 -13.22 6.12
C ALA A 37 0.04 -14.72 6.45
N ALA A 38 -1.07 -15.43 6.19
CA ALA A 38 -1.15 -16.88 6.37
C ALA A 38 -0.19 -17.64 5.44
N VAL A 39 -0.09 -17.23 4.18
CA VAL A 39 0.86 -17.80 3.19
C VAL A 39 2.29 -17.58 3.65
N THR A 40 2.64 -16.38 4.13
CA THR A 40 3.98 -16.10 4.68
C THR A 40 4.29 -17.01 5.86
N GLY A 41 3.35 -17.18 6.81
CA GLY A 41 3.52 -18.07 7.96
C GLY A 41 3.69 -19.53 7.55
N TYR A 42 2.89 -20.00 6.60
CA TYR A 42 3.00 -21.36 6.03
C TYR A 42 4.36 -21.58 5.36
N LEU A 43 4.79 -20.67 4.49
CA LEU A 43 6.08 -20.75 3.79
C LEU A 43 7.25 -20.78 4.78
N LEU A 44 7.21 -19.96 5.83
CA LEU A 44 8.22 -19.97 6.89
C LEU A 44 8.24 -21.32 7.63
N ALA A 45 7.08 -21.87 7.97
CA ALA A 45 6.98 -23.16 8.64
C ALA A 45 7.56 -24.32 7.81
N CYS A 46 7.50 -24.23 6.47
CA CYS A 46 8.09 -25.23 5.57
C CYS A 46 9.62 -25.15 5.45
N GLN A 47 10.29 -24.12 6.01
CA GLN A 47 11.73 -23.96 5.88
C GLN A 47 12.49 -24.94 6.79
N HIS A 48 13.53 -25.58 6.23
CA HIS A 48 14.42 -26.51 6.93
C HIS A 48 15.49 -25.77 7.75
N VAL A 49 15.04 -24.95 8.68
CA VAL A 49 15.87 -24.21 9.64
C VAL A 49 15.45 -24.58 11.07
N PRO A 50 16.31 -24.38 12.08
CA PRO A 50 15.95 -24.60 13.48
C PRO A 50 14.70 -23.81 13.92
N ASP A 51 13.90 -24.39 14.82
CA ASP A 51 12.63 -23.81 15.29
C ASP A 51 12.80 -22.44 15.96
N ASP A 52 13.85 -22.28 16.75
CA ASP A 52 14.27 -21.02 17.39
C ASP A 52 14.57 -19.95 16.34
N ARG A 53 15.31 -20.29 15.28
CA ARG A 53 15.58 -19.38 14.15
C ARG A 53 14.31 -18.95 13.43
N ARG A 54 13.35 -19.87 13.21
CA ARG A 54 12.05 -19.51 12.59
C ARG A 54 11.25 -18.57 13.47
N ARG A 55 11.23 -18.79 14.79
CA ARG A 55 10.52 -17.92 15.74
C ARG A 55 11.13 -16.53 15.76
N GLU A 56 12.44 -16.43 15.88
CA GLU A 56 13.16 -15.15 15.82
C GLU A 56 12.86 -14.40 14.51
N PHE A 57 12.88 -15.11 13.37
CA PHE A 57 12.57 -14.51 12.08
C PHE A 57 11.10 -14.05 11.97
N LEU A 58 10.16 -14.80 12.55
CA LEU A 58 8.75 -14.40 12.58
C LEU A 58 8.53 -13.09 13.37
N GLU A 59 9.23 -12.93 14.49
CA GLU A 59 9.19 -11.69 15.29
C GLU A 59 9.78 -10.50 14.51
N GLN A 60 10.90 -10.72 13.82
CA GLN A 60 11.50 -9.72 12.95
C GLN A 60 10.56 -9.33 11.78
N LEU A 61 9.88 -10.31 11.18
CA LEU A 61 8.87 -10.07 10.14
C LEU A 61 7.71 -9.23 10.67
N GLN A 62 7.22 -9.50 11.88
CA GLN A 62 6.14 -8.72 12.48
C GLN A 62 6.54 -7.25 12.66
N ALA A 63 7.73 -7.01 13.22
CA ALA A 63 8.26 -5.65 13.36
C ALA A 63 8.44 -4.97 12.00
N PHE A 64 8.99 -5.69 11.02
CA PHE A 64 9.17 -5.18 9.67
C PHE A 64 7.85 -4.81 8.98
N MET A 65 6.83 -5.67 9.06
CA MET A 65 5.49 -5.37 8.52
C MET A 65 4.89 -4.12 9.14
N GLY A 66 5.06 -3.92 10.45
CA GLY A 66 4.63 -2.71 11.15
C GLY A 66 5.30 -1.45 10.61
N SER A 67 6.63 -1.47 10.43
CA SER A 67 7.38 -0.35 9.85
C SER A 67 6.92 -0.02 8.43
N VAL A 68 6.73 -1.03 7.58
CA VAL A 68 6.24 -0.82 6.20
C VAL A 68 4.84 -0.19 6.19
N PHE A 69 3.96 -0.62 7.08
CA PHE A 69 2.63 -0.03 7.22
C PHE A 69 2.71 1.47 7.59
N GLU A 70 3.48 1.80 8.63
CA GLU A 70 3.65 3.19 9.07
C GLU A 70 4.27 4.06 7.96
N ASP A 71 5.24 3.53 7.22
CA ASP A 71 5.87 4.23 6.10
C ASP A 71 4.87 4.55 4.98
N VAL A 72 4.01 3.59 4.60
CA VAL A 72 2.97 3.79 3.58
C VAL A 72 1.92 4.80 4.06
N VAL A 73 1.49 4.71 5.33
CA VAL A 73 0.55 5.67 5.92
C VAL A 73 1.16 7.08 5.95
N ALA A 74 2.43 7.21 6.29
CA ALA A 74 3.13 8.49 6.29
C ALA A 74 3.21 9.08 4.88
N GLN A 75 3.54 8.28 3.86
CA GLN A 75 3.60 8.71 2.47
C GLN A 75 2.23 9.20 1.95
N GLN A 76 1.15 8.49 2.27
CA GLN A 76 -0.21 8.89 1.89
C GLN A 76 -0.61 10.24 2.51
N ARG A 77 -0.16 10.54 3.74
CA ARG A 77 -0.41 11.83 4.40
C ARG A 77 0.40 12.99 3.82
N GLN A 78 1.51 12.71 3.15
CA GLN A 78 2.41 13.73 2.60
C GLN A 78 2.02 14.21 1.20
N VAL A 79 1.06 13.58 0.54
CA VAL A 79 0.47 14.10 -0.71
C VAL A 79 -0.32 15.36 -0.36
N PRO A 80 0.11 16.57 -0.78
CA PRO A 80 -0.64 17.78 -0.53
C PRO A 80 -2.02 17.66 -1.19
N PRO A 81 -3.10 18.18 -0.58
CA PRO A 81 -4.34 18.35 -1.32
C PRO A 81 -4.02 19.19 -2.56
N GLU A 82 -4.39 18.67 -3.73
CA GLU A 82 -4.35 19.42 -4.99
C GLU A 82 -4.93 20.81 -4.73
N PRO A 83 -4.25 21.92 -5.12
CA PRO A 83 -4.78 23.24 -4.83
C PRO A 83 -6.15 23.36 -5.50
N ALA A 84 -7.18 23.38 -4.66
CA ALA A 84 -8.55 23.64 -5.06
C ALA A 84 -8.56 24.98 -5.81
N HIS A 85 -8.74 24.89 -7.13
CA HIS A 85 -9.32 25.92 -7.99
C HIS A 85 -9.11 27.34 -7.46
N ALA A 86 -8.01 27.99 -7.83
CA ALA A 86 -8.05 29.45 -7.87
C ALA A 86 -9.13 29.80 -8.91
N PRO A 87 -10.23 30.48 -8.57
CA PRO A 87 -11.06 31.09 -9.59
C PRO A 87 -10.15 32.10 -10.28
N GLN A 88 -9.82 31.91 -11.57
CA GLN A 88 -9.24 32.98 -12.36
C GLN A 88 -10.10 34.21 -12.12
N GLU A 89 -9.52 35.20 -11.42
CA GLU A 89 -10.10 36.51 -11.21
C GLU A 89 -10.61 36.99 -12.57
N ALA A 90 -11.90 37.31 -12.60
CA ALA A 90 -12.61 37.79 -13.77
C ALA A 90 -11.75 38.83 -14.50
N PHE A 91 -11.32 38.50 -15.72
CA PHE A 91 -10.90 39.48 -16.71
C PHE A 91 -11.94 40.59 -16.72
N GLY A 92 -11.52 41.79 -16.29
CA GLY A 92 -12.42 42.89 -15.98
C GLY A 92 -13.45 43.15 -17.07
N ILE A 93 -14.72 43.07 -16.70
CA ILE A 93 -15.84 43.66 -17.45
C ILE A 93 -15.93 45.11 -16.92
N TRP A 94 -15.89 46.21 -17.71
CA TRP A 94 -16.96 46.72 -18.58
C TRP A 94 -16.49 47.98 -19.39
N ARG A 95 -16.59 48.04 -20.74
CA ARG A 95 -17.53 48.70 -21.74
C ARG A 95 -17.80 50.23 -21.61
N PRO A 96 -18.51 50.94 -22.52
CA PRO A 96 -18.60 50.99 -24.01
C PRO A 96 -18.49 52.44 -24.61
N GLY A 97 -18.09 52.62 -25.88
CA GLY A 97 -18.30 53.87 -26.66
C GLY A 97 -17.17 54.28 -27.62
N ASP A 98 -17.43 54.19 -28.92
CA ASP A 98 -16.73 54.80 -30.08
C ASP A 98 -16.44 56.30 -29.91
N PRO A 99 -15.41 56.88 -30.57
CA PRO A 99 -15.43 57.16 -32.02
C PRO A 99 -14.23 56.66 -32.85
#